data_AF-A0A9X4RM99-F1
#
_entry.id   AF-A0A9X4RM99-F1
#
_cell.length_a   1.000
_cell.length_b   1.000
_cell.length_c   1.000
_cell.angle_alpha   90.00
_cell.angle_beta   90.00
_cell.angle_gamma   90.00
#
_symmetry.space_group_name_H-M   'P 1'
#
loop_
_entity.id
_entity.type
_entity.pdbx_description
1 polymer ?
#
loop_
_entity_poly.entity_id
_entity_poly.type
_entity_poly.pdbx_seq_one_letter_code
_entity_poly.pdbx_strand_id
1 'polypeptide(L)' 'MTEPNDLESVLTPEELKAGRDRIAAANINNVLHHCRKCDYEWVASHAEACRCGSKNVERIMCWQFPDD' A
#
# COMPACT_ATOMS: atom_id res chain seq x y z
N MET A 1 21.34 35.78 9.47
CA MET A 1 19.98 35.62 8.89
C MET A 1 19.83 34.14 8.63
N THR A 2 19.32 33.39 9.61
CA THR A 2 19.18 31.94 9.54
C THR A 2 17.85 31.62 8.85
N GLU A 3 17.92 30.94 7.71
CA GLU A 3 16.74 30.48 6.96
C GLU A 3 15.93 29.49 7.80
N PRO A 4 14.60 29.62 7.90
CA PRO A 4 13.77 28.66 8.62
C PRO A 4 13.70 27.33 7.85
N ASN A 5 13.92 26.27 8.60
CA ASN A 5 13.94 24.86 8.19
C ASN A 5 12.67 24.41 7.41
N ASP A 6 12.76 24.35 6.07
CA ASP A 6 11.72 23.89 5.13
C ASP A 6 11.37 22.38 5.19
N LEU A 7 11.41 21.74 6.36
CA LEU A 7 11.08 20.32 6.52
C LEU A 7 10.26 20.06 7.79
N GLU A 8 9.39 20.99 8.17
CA GLU A 8 8.26 20.61 9.03
C GLU A 8 7.32 19.71 8.22
N SER A 9 7.01 18.53 8.76
CA SER A 9 6.05 17.61 8.15
C SER A 9 4.75 18.36 7.86
N VAL A 10 4.34 18.40 6.60
CA VAL A 10 3.10 19.05 6.14
C VAL A 10 1.86 18.50 6.85
N LEU A 11 1.99 17.32 7.46
CA LEU A 11 0.94 16.63 8.20
C LEU A 11 1.34 16.45 9.67
N THR A 12 0.38 16.67 10.56
CA THR A 12 0.49 16.28 11.96
C THR A 12 0.56 14.75 12.10
N PRO A 13 1.06 14.22 13.23
CA PRO A 13 1.07 12.77 13.49
C PRO A 13 -0.32 12.13 13.39
N GLU A 14 -1.37 12.86 13.78
CA GLU A 14 -2.76 12.43 13.72
C GLU A 14 -3.25 12.32 12.27
N GLU A 15 -2.98 13.33 11.44
CA GLU A 15 -3.31 13.30 10.01
C GLU A 15 -2.56 12.20 9.27
N LEU A 16 -1.28 11.99 9.60
CA LEU A 16 -0.50 10.87 9.07
C LEU A 16 -1.11 9.52 9.44
N LYS A 17 -1.57 9.37 10.70
CA LYS A 17 -2.25 8.15 11.14
C LYS A 17 -3.57 7.96 10.39
N ALA A 18 -4.40 8.99 10.31
CA ALA A 18 -5.68 8.94 9.62
C ALA A 18 -5.49 8.60 8.13
N GLY A 19 -4.47 9.15 7.48
CA GLY A 19 -4.11 8.82 6.10
C GLY A 19 -3.72 7.35 5.93
N ARG A 20 -2.87 6.81 6.82
CA ARG A 20 -2.50 5.38 6.81
C ARG A 20 -3.72 4.48 7.02
N ASP A 21 -4.62 4.83 7.93
CA ASP A 21 -5.83 4.06 8.21
C ASP A 21 -6.76 4.02 6.98
N ARG A 22 -6.89 5.14 6.25
CA ARG A 22 -7.64 5.21 4.97
C ARG A 22 -7.01 4.36 3.88
N ILE A 23 -5.68 4.40 3.75
CA ILE A 23 -4.94 3.54 2.81
C ILE A 23 -5.14 2.06 3.15
N ALA A 24 -5.05 1.70 4.43
CA ALA A 24 -5.28 0.33 4.89
C ALA A 24 -6.70 -0.15 4.56
N ALA A 25 -7.71 0.70 4.75
CA ALA A 25 -9.09 0.40 4.35
C ALA A 25 -9.23 0.24 2.83
N ALA A 26 -8.61 1.13 2.02
CA ALA A 26 -8.64 1.04 0.57
C ALA A 26 -7.96 -0.24 0.03
N ASN A 27 -6.94 -0.73 0.73
CA ASN A 27 -6.22 -1.94 0.35
C ASN A 27 -7.01 -3.24 0.57
N ILE A 28 -8.11 -3.23 1.34
CA ILE A 28 -8.90 -4.44 1.61
C ILE A 28 -9.38 -5.05 0.28
N ASN A 29 -8.88 -6.25 -0.03
CA ASN A 29 -9.09 -6.97 -1.28
C ASN A 29 -8.76 -6.17 -2.56
N ASN A 30 -7.82 -5.22 -2.48
CA ASN A 30 -7.39 -4.40 -3.61
C ASN A 30 -5.86 -4.37 -3.80
N VAL A 31 -5.15 -5.39 -3.29
CA VAL A 31 -3.71 -5.56 -3.55
C VAL A 31 -3.52 -6.77 -4.46
N LEU A 32 -3.30 -6.50 -5.75
CA LEU A 32 -2.91 -7.53 -6.72
C LEU A 32 -1.49 -7.98 -6.42
N HIS A 33 -1.30 -9.28 -6.25
CA HIS A 33 -0.03 -9.93 -6.03
C HIS A 33 0.34 -10.76 -7.27
N HIS A 34 1.58 -10.65 -7.71
CA HIS A 34 2.15 -11.47 -8.77
C HIS A 34 3.47 -12.09 -8.30
N CYS A 35 3.52 -13.43 -8.24
CA CYS A 35 4.73 -14.13 -7.81
C CYS A 35 5.71 -14.28 -8.96
N ARG A 36 6.84 -13.55 -8.92
CA ARG A 36 7.91 -13.61 -9.92
C ARG A 36 8.66 -14.96 -10.01
N LYS A 37 8.27 -15.96 -9.21
CA LYS A 37 8.90 -17.31 -9.20
C LYS A 37 8.03 -18.38 -9.87
N CYS A 38 6.72 -18.32 -9.68
CA CYS A 38 5.80 -19.34 -10.18
C CYS A 38 4.62 -18.76 -10.96
N ASP A 39 4.69 -17.45 -11.27
CA ASP A 39 3.73 -16.67 -12.06
C ASP A 39 2.28 -16.70 -11.55
N TYR A 40 2.08 -17.13 -10.31
CA TYR A 40 0.75 -17.15 -9.70
C TYR A 40 0.32 -15.73 -9.33
N GLU A 41 -0.93 -15.39 -9.68
CA GLU A 41 -1.55 -14.10 -9.41
C GLU A 41 -2.74 -14.28 -8.48
N TRP A 42 -2.90 -13.36 -7.52
CA TRP A 42 -4.03 -13.36 -6.60
C TRP A 42 -4.26 -11.97 -6.00
N VAL A 43 -5.43 -11.76 -5.41
CA VAL A 43 -5.79 -10.52 -4.73
C VAL A 43 -5.81 -10.77 -3.22
N ALA A 44 -5.26 -9.84 -2.46
CA ALA A 44 -5.24 -9.88 -1.00
C ALA A 44 -5.47 -8.47 -0.42
N SER A 45 -5.63 -8.41 0.90
CA SER A 45 -5.80 -7.15 1.65
C SER A 45 -4.49 -6.55 2.16
N HIS A 46 -3.45 -7.38 2.30
CA HIS A 46 -2.15 -6.97 2.82
C HIS A 46 -1.04 -7.77 2.15
N ALA A 47 0.21 -7.36 2.39
CA ALA A 47 1.36 -8.10 1.90
C ALA A 47 1.41 -9.52 2.48
N GLU A 48 1.44 -10.53 1.61
CA GLU A 48 1.63 -11.92 2.01
C GLU A 48 2.58 -12.68 1.07
N ALA A 49 2.98 -13.88 1.48
CA ALA A 49 3.83 -14.76 0.69
C ALA A 49 3.00 -15.59 -0.29
N CYS A 50 3.62 -15.99 -1.40
CA CYS A 50 2.97 -16.89 -2.35
C CYS A 50 2.78 -18.29 -1.75
N ARG A 51 1.74 -19.01 -2.18
CA ARG A 51 1.52 -20.44 -1.89
C ARG A 51 2.68 -21.36 -2.24
N CYS A 52 3.61 -20.93 -3.11
CA CYS A 52 4.83 -21.67 -3.42
C CYS A 52 5.97 -21.45 -2.40
N GLY A 53 5.73 -20.64 -1.35
CA GLY A 53 6.71 -20.24 -0.35
C GLY A 53 7.61 -19.07 -0.75
N SER A 54 7.47 -18.54 -1.96
CA SER A 54 8.24 -17.38 -2.42
C SER A 54 7.79 -16.09 -1.73
N LYS A 55 8.77 -15.28 -1.31
CA LYS A 55 8.57 -13.89 -0.87
C LYS A 55 8.84 -12.87 -1.98
N ASN A 56 9.34 -13.33 -3.14
CA ASN A 56 9.53 -12.50 -4.32
C ASN A 56 8.18 -12.31 -5.03
N VAL A 57 7.39 -11.38 -4.51
CA VAL A 57 6.02 -11.08 -4.95
C VAL A 57 5.92 -9.59 -5.25
N GLU A 58 5.61 -9.26 -6.50
CA GLU A 58 5.25 -7.92 -6.92
C GLU A 58 3.84 -7.60 -6.44
N ARG A 59 3.60 -6.34 -6.06
CA ARG A 59 2.32 -5.87 -5.54
C ARG A 59 1.90 -4.61 -6.25
N ILE A 60 0.67 -4.59 -6.76
CA ILE A 60 0.07 -3.45 -7.44
C ILE A 60 -1.22 -3.12 -6.69
N MET A 61 -1.38 -1.86 -6.29
CA MET A 61 -2.63 -1.38 -5.70
C MET A 61 -3.65 -1.22 -6.83
N CYS A 62 -4.73 -2.00 -6.79
CA CYS A 62 -5.75 -2.03 -7.84
C CYS A 62 -7.08 -1.44 -7.37
N TRP A 63 -7.02 -0.34 -6.59
CA TRP A 63 -8.19 0.35 -6.06
C TRP A 63 -9.24 0.60 -7.15
N GLN A 64 -10.45 0.10 -6.91
CA GLN A 64 -11.62 0.39 -7.73
C GLN A 64 -12.37 1.53 -7.05
N PHE A 65 -12.47 2.67 -7.73
CA PHE A 65 -13.36 3.73 -7.31
C PHE A 65 -14.69 3.52 -8.04
N PRO A 66 -15.84 3.55 -7.35
CA PRO A 66 -17.13 3.54 -8.03
C PRO A 66 -17.22 4.76 -8.96
N ASP A 67 -17.81 4.56 -10.13
CA ASP A 67 -17.98 5.63 -11.12
C ASP A 67 -19.14 6.60 -10.78
N ASP A 68 -19.92 6.35 -9.72
CA ASP A 68 -21.11 7.12 -9.29
C ASP A 68 -21.08 7.52 -7.81
#